data_AF-A0A172WG85-F1
#
_entry.id   AF-A0A172WG85-F1
#
_cell.length_a   1.000
_cell.length_b   1.000
_cell.length_c   1.000
_cell.angle_alpha   90.00
_cell.angle_beta   90.00
_cell.angle_gamma   90.00
#
_symmetry.space_group_name_H-M   'P 1'
#
loop_
_entity.id
_entity.type
_entity.pdbx_description
1 polymer ?
#
loop_
_entity_poly.entity_id
_entity_poly.type
_entity_poly.pdbx_seq_one_letter_code
_entity_poly.pdbx_strand_id
1 'polypeptide(L)'
;MKNVLVLAVLLMFAFTPLAWACMSPADAYAVEVILNKQGIVYRPYPPFAALHNALIENDTFIYRSHYDKRLAVILWNASDGPHLRIEIPMEWRDAGVSQTAFNASLLITAEALEKLGEDGWETEDNLTFTRGNVTITLTPLSGGECTTDADCATGGCSGEVCAPRAEASKIVTPCVYREWYSCLGMTSCGCLNGVCTWKPNPAFESCLREHGVDPSKVIRAGTFRVKVKAYNQSPAEAEAAVKGFLGAFGAECGFGGLTFVEPLGGRLVPVVDPAEINFSEAVKVELQWLRENGVLDISDEDIAAIAKIAKPGKAGPNSHIGWYETKNGTYAWIPYDESLNPMLVRCITDTAPIYDLPNGTAYIGPTLTKPPATETPSTSGGPICGPGIVVGLALLVLLRRG
;
A
#
# COMPACT_ATOMS: atom_id res chain seq x y z
N MET A 1 -34.84 -25.78 -23.95
CA MET A 1 -34.87 -24.32 -23.74
C MET A 1 -34.72 -23.92 -22.27
N LYS A 2 -35.46 -24.53 -21.34
CA LYS A 2 -35.35 -24.24 -19.88
C LYS A 2 -33.93 -24.43 -19.30
N ASN A 3 -33.21 -25.46 -19.76
CA ASN A 3 -31.85 -25.76 -19.29
C ASN A 3 -30.77 -24.85 -19.91
N VAL A 4 -31.05 -24.20 -21.04
CA VAL A 4 -30.12 -23.24 -21.68
C VAL A 4 -30.23 -21.88 -20.99
N LEU A 5 -31.43 -21.51 -20.52
CA LEU A 5 -31.66 -20.28 -19.78
C LEU A 5 -30.97 -20.29 -18.41
N VAL A 6 -30.96 -21.43 -17.71
CA VAL A 6 -30.28 -21.59 -16.41
C VAL A 6 -28.76 -21.50 -16.56
N LEU A 7 -28.19 -22.07 -17.63
CA LEU A 7 -26.75 -22.00 -17.90
C LEU A 7 -26.29 -20.57 -18.27
N ALA A 8 -27.12 -19.82 -19.00
CA ALA A 8 -26.85 -18.42 -19.35
C ALA A 8 -26.89 -17.49 -18.12
N VAL A 9 -27.79 -17.74 -17.17
CA VAL A 9 -27.83 -16.99 -15.90
C VAL A 9 -26.62 -17.34 -15.01
N LEU A 10 -26.21 -18.61 -14.95
CA LEU A 10 -25.00 -19.02 -14.22
C LEU A 10 -23.70 -18.47 -14.82
N LEU A 11 -23.61 -18.40 -16.15
CA LEU A 11 -22.47 -17.75 -16.83
C LEU A 11 -22.46 -16.24 -16.62
N MET A 12 -23.63 -15.57 -16.56
CA MET A 12 -23.69 -14.14 -16.24
C MET A 12 -23.18 -13.82 -14.83
N PHE A 13 -23.34 -14.73 -13.86
CA PHE A 13 -22.72 -14.58 -12.54
C PHE A 13 -21.20 -14.86 -12.55
N ALA A 14 -20.71 -15.73 -13.44
CA ALA A 14 -19.28 -16.08 -13.53
C ALA A 14 -18.41 -15.02 -14.22
N PHE A 15 -19.01 -14.08 -14.96
CA PHE A 15 -18.32 -13.01 -15.68
C PHE A 15 -18.65 -11.60 -15.19
N THR A 16 -19.32 -11.45 -14.04
CA THR A 16 -19.28 -10.14 -13.38
C THR A 16 -17.83 -9.89 -12.97
N PRO A 17 -17.18 -8.81 -13.45
CA PRO A 17 -15.96 -8.37 -12.82
C PRO A 17 -16.38 -8.00 -11.41
N LEU A 18 -16.13 -8.89 -10.45
CA LEU A 18 -15.92 -8.45 -9.09
C LEU A 18 -14.77 -7.45 -9.24
N ALA A 19 -15.09 -6.16 -9.25
CA ALA A 19 -14.10 -5.12 -9.14
C ALA A 19 -13.49 -5.31 -7.75
N TRP A 20 -12.41 -6.09 -7.68
CA TRP A 20 -11.67 -6.28 -6.45
C TRP A 20 -11.03 -4.93 -6.17
N ALA A 21 -11.60 -4.19 -5.22
CA ALA A 21 -11.00 -2.97 -4.70
C ALA A 21 -9.69 -3.37 -4.01
N CYS A 22 -8.56 -3.08 -4.64
CA CYS A 22 -7.23 -3.29 -4.09
C CYS A 22 -6.71 -2.00 -3.48
N MET A 23 -5.91 -2.12 -2.44
CA MET A 23 -5.28 -0.96 -1.80
C MET A 23 -4.34 -0.29 -2.80
N SER A 24 -4.42 1.04 -2.90
CA SER A 24 -3.54 1.86 -3.73
C SER A 24 -2.43 2.49 -2.88
N PRO A 25 -1.24 2.77 -3.44
CA PRO A 25 -0.19 3.52 -2.74
C PRO A 25 -0.66 4.92 -2.30
N ALA A 26 -1.66 5.50 -2.98
CA ALA A 26 -2.25 6.78 -2.61
C ALA A 26 -3.06 6.72 -1.30
N ASP A 27 -3.54 5.54 -0.90
CA ASP A 27 -4.37 5.38 0.30
C ASP A 27 -3.60 5.76 1.58
N ALA A 28 -2.28 5.52 1.59
CA ALA A 28 -1.39 5.93 2.69
C ALA A 28 -1.34 7.47 2.89
N TYR A 29 -1.68 8.23 1.85
CA TYR A 29 -1.62 9.69 1.82
C TYR A 29 -3.02 10.32 1.68
N ALA A 30 -4.04 9.59 2.08
CA ALA A 30 -5.43 10.00 1.98
C ALA A 30 -6.22 9.75 3.28
N VAL A 31 -7.37 10.42 3.38
CA VAL A 31 -8.48 10.10 4.28
C VAL A 31 -9.73 9.92 3.44
N GLU A 32 -10.49 8.87 3.72
CA GLU A 32 -11.77 8.60 3.09
C GLU A 32 -12.85 8.40 4.15
N VAL A 33 -13.99 9.05 3.97
CA VAL A 33 -15.13 9.01 4.88
C VAL A 33 -16.37 8.56 4.12
N ILE A 34 -16.97 7.45 4.55
CA ILE A 34 -18.25 6.96 4.07
C ILE A 34 -19.35 7.50 4.97
N LEU A 35 -20.18 8.40 4.45
CA LEU A 35 -21.21 9.14 5.17
C LEU A 35 -22.49 8.30 5.32
N ASN A 36 -22.37 7.12 5.92
CA ASN A 36 -23.40 6.07 6.00
C ASN A 36 -24.29 6.11 7.27
N LYS A 37 -24.05 7.06 8.18
CA LYS A 37 -24.88 7.22 9.39
C LYS A 37 -26.31 7.62 9.02
N GLN A 38 -27.30 6.95 9.60
CA GLN A 38 -28.70 7.29 9.40
C GLN A 38 -28.98 8.76 9.81
N GLY A 39 -29.67 9.48 8.93
CA GLY A 39 -30.00 10.90 9.12
C GLY A 39 -29.07 11.85 8.38
N ILE A 40 -27.91 11.38 7.90
CA ILE A 40 -27.10 12.16 6.96
C ILE A 40 -27.75 12.13 5.57
N VAL A 41 -27.86 13.29 4.95
CA VAL A 41 -28.50 13.43 3.63
C VAL A 41 -27.53 14.09 2.67
N TYR A 42 -27.19 13.39 1.59
CA TYR A 42 -26.38 13.91 0.49
C TYR A 42 -27.25 14.32 -0.69
N ARG A 43 -27.15 15.59 -1.11
CA ARG A 43 -27.92 16.22 -2.19
C ARG A 43 -27.01 17.12 -3.03
N PRO A 44 -26.13 16.56 -3.87
CA PRO A 44 -25.24 17.37 -4.71
C PRO A 44 -26.01 18.28 -5.67
N TYR A 45 -27.19 17.86 -6.11
CA TYR A 45 -28.07 18.68 -6.95
C TYR A 45 -29.28 19.21 -6.16
N PRO A 46 -29.75 20.44 -6.43
CA PRO A 46 -29.22 21.40 -7.40
C PRO A 46 -27.91 22.16 -7.06
N PRO A 47 -27.34 22.20 -5.83
CA PRO A 47 -26.21 23.07 -5.51
C PRO A 47 -25.04 23.03 -6.52
N PHE A 48 -24.62 21.83 -6.92
CA PHE A 48 -23.49 21.64 -7.83
C PHE A 48 -23.80 21.85 -9.32
N ALA A 49 -25.03 22.25 -9.68
CA ALA A 49 -25.34 22.65 -11.06
C ALA A 49 -24.52 23.89 -11.51
N ALA A 50 -24.02 24.67 -10.56
CA ALA A 50 -23.18 25.84 -10.80
C ALA A 50 -21.82 25.74 -10.09
N LEU A 51 -21.30 24.51 -9.98
CA LEU A 51 -19.97 24.25 -9.44
C LEU A 51 -18.89 24.64 -10.46
N HIS A 52 -17.92 25.44 -10.02
CA HIS A 52 -16.74 25.83 -10.81
C HIS A 52 -15.46 25.23 -10.23
N ASN A 53 -14.39 25.22 -11.02
CA ASN A 53 -13.06 24.69 -10.64
C ASN A 53 -13.07 23.23 -10.16
N ALA A 54 -13.96 22.41 -10.72
CA ALA A 54 -14.07 20.98 -10.45
C ALA A 54 -14.10 20.18 -11.76
N LEU A 55 -13.55 18.97 -11.72
CA LEU A 55 -13.80 17.94 -12.72
C LEU A 55 -15.03 17.15 -12.29
N ILE A 56 -15.90 16.82 -13.25
CA ILE A 56 -17.12 16.05 -13.01
C ILE A 56 -17.13 14.87 -13.98
N GLU A 57 -16.99 13.66 -13.44
CA GLU A 57 -16.96 12.43 -14.22
C GLU A 57 -17.86 11.39 -13.55
N ASN A 58 -18.88 10.88 -14.25
CA ASN A 58 -19.79 9.85 -13.73
C ASN A 58 -20.36 10.17 -12.33
N ASP A 59 -20.87 11.39 -12.13
CA ASP A 59 -21.36 11.90 -10.83
C ASP A 59 -20.34 11.90 -9.69
N THR A 60 -19.05 11.79 -10.03
CA THR A 60 -17.92 12.03 -9.13
C THR A 60 -17.42 13.45 -9.33
N PHE A 61 -17.33 14.21 -8.24
CA PHE A 61 -16.84 15.58 -8.21
C PHE A 61 -15.41 15.58 -7.66
N ILE A 62 -14.48 16.15 -8.42
CA ILE A 62 -13.06 16.18 -8.08
C ILE A 62 -12.60 17.64 -8.13
N TYR A 63 -12.13 18.18 -7.01
CA TYR A 63 -11.71 19.57 -6.92
C TYR A 63 -10.57 19.78 -5.94
N ARG A 64 -9.95 20.97 -5.96
CA ARG A 64 -8.91 21.33 -4.99
C ARG A 64 -9.55 21.68 -3.66
N SER A 65 -8.97 21.17 -2.58
CA SER A 65 -9.45 21.42 -1.21
C SER A 65 -9.47 22.92 -0.87
N HIS A 66 -10.50 23.31 -0.12
CA HIS A 66 -10.67 24.63 0.50
C HIS A 66 -9.72 24.83 1.70
N TYR A 67 -9.15 23.76 2.27
CA TYR A 67 -8.12 23.83 3.31
C TYR A 67 -6.73 24.08 2.73
N ASP A 68 -6.29 23.25 1.77
CA ASP A 68 -5.00 23.41 1.08
C ASP A 68 -5.15 23.02 -0.40
N LYS A 69 -4.89 23.97 -1.30
CA LYS A 69 -5.04 23.80 -2.76
C LYS A 69 -4.16 22.69 -3.37
N ARG A 70 -3.18 22.18 -2.62
CA ARG A 70 -2.32 21.04 -3.00
C ARG A 70 -3.05 19.71 -2.86
N LEU A 71 -4.14 19.65 -2.10
CA LEU A 71 -4.95 18.45 -1.88
C LEU A 71 -6.08 18.34 -2.91
N ALA A 72 -6.42 17.10 -3.27
CA ALA A 72 -7.61 16.78 -4.05
C ALA A 72 -8.74 16.31 -3.12
N VAL A 73 -9.95 16.76 -3.40
CA VAL A 73 -11.18 16.31 -2.79
C VAL A 73 -11.98 15.55 -3.85
N ILE A 74 -12.32 14.30 -3.55
CA ILE A 74 -13.10 13.42 -4.41
C ILE A 74 -14.39 13.08 -3.68
N LEU A 75 -15.52 13.35 -4.32
CA LEU A 75 -16.85 13.16 -3.75
C LEU A 75 -17.70 12.35 -4.73
N TRP A 76 -18.16 11.19 -4.31
CA TRP A 76 -19.00 10.29 -5.12
C TRP A 76 -20.06 9.60 -4.27
N ASN A 77 -21.00 8.94 -4.92
CA ASN A 77 -22.00 8.13 -4.24
C ASN A 77 -21.84 6.66 -4.65
N ALA A 78 -21.83 5.76 -3.67
CA ALA A 78 -21.72 4.32 -3.87
C ALA A 78 -22.87 3.59 -3.17
N SER A 79 -22.86 2.25 -3.22
CA SER A 79 -23.92 1.40 -2.64
C SER A 79 -23.99 1.46 -1.11
N ASP A 80 -22.88 1.78 -0.46
CA ASP A 80 -22.67 1.90 0.97
C ASP A 80 -22.78 3.34 1.49
N GLY A 81 -22.97 4.30 0.59
CA GLY A 81 -23.28 5.69 0.92
C GLY A 81 -22.48 6.70 0.10
N PRO A 82 -22.56 7.98 0.45
CA PRO A 82 -21.71 9.03 -0.11
C PRO A 82 -20.30 8.93 0.47
N HIS A 83 -19.29 9.04 -0.39
CA HIS A 83 -17.89 9.05 0.02
C HIS A 83 -17.30 10.44 -0.14
N LEU A 84 -16.57 10.89 0.86
CA LEU A 84 -15.69 12.04 0.81
C LEU A 84 -14.25 11.55 0.99
N ARG A 85 -13.43 11.70 -0.04
CA ARG A 85 -11.99 11.42 0.03
C ARG A 85 -11.20 12.71 -0.11
N ILE A 86 -10.24 12.90 0.77
CA ILE A 86 -9.24 13.97 0.69
C ILE A 86 -7.88 13.30 0.59
N GLU A 87 -7.15 13.58 -0.47
CA GLU A 87 -5.85 12.96 -0.70
C GLU A 87 -4.80 13.96 -1.13
N ILE A 88 -3.55 13.64 -0.81
CA ILE A 88 -2.39 14.27 -1.42
C ILE A 88 -2.19 13.62 -2.80
N PRO A 89 -2.34 14.37 -3.90
CA PRO A 89 -2.08 13.84 -5.24
C PRO A 89 -0.68 13.25 -5.32
N MET A 90 -0.55 12.17 -6.09
CA MET A 90 0.75 11.57 -6.37
C MET A 90 1.25 12.01 -7.74
N GLU A 91 2.55 12.21 -7.85
CA GLU A 91 3.22 12.47 -9.12
C GLU A 91 4.34 11.46 -9.35
N TRP A 92 4.55 11.10 -10.62
CA TRP A 92 5.72 10.34 -11.03
C TRP A 92 6.94 11.27 -10.98
N ARG A 93 7.87 10.98 -10.07
CA ARG A 93 9.21 11.56 -10.11
C ARG A 93 10.20 10.53 -10.59
N ASP A 94 11.08 10.94 -11.48
CA ASP A 94 12.32 10.21 -11.76
C ASP A 94 13.12 10.15 -10.47
N ALA A 95 12.96 9.06 -9.74
CA ALA A 95 13.80 8.75 -8.61
C ALA A 95 14.99 7.96 -9.19
N GLY A 96 16.22 8.38 -8.88
CA GLY A 96 17.40 7.55 -9.11
C GLY A 96 17.34 6.35 -8.18
N VAL A 97 16.44 5.42 -8.48
CA VAL A 97 16.22 4.21 -7.70
C VAL A 97 17.29 3.24 -8.13
N SER A 98 18.09 2.79 -7.18
CA SER A 98 18.97 1.64 -7.36
C SER A 98 18.36 0.49 -6.58
N GLN A 99 18.07 -0.61 -7.27
CA GLN A 99 17.51 -1.80 -6.63
C GLN A 99 18.42 -3.02 -6.80
N THR A 100 18.42 -3.89 -5.80
CA THR A 100 19.06 -5.20 -5.89
C THR A 100 18.25 -6.23 -5.11
N ALA A 101 18.42 -7.50 -5.45
CA ALA A 101 17.82 -8.59 -4.71
C ALA A 101 18.75 -9.80 -4.67
N PHE A 102 18.88 -10.41 -3.50
CA PHE A 102 19.70 -11.58 -3.29
C PHE A 102 19.11 -12.45 -2.19
N ASN A 103 19.59 -13.69 -2.07
CA ASN A 103 19.17 -14.58 -1.01
C ASN A 103 20.19 -14.54 0.13
N ALA A 104 19.71 -14.47 1.37
CA ALA A 104 20.55 -14.52 2.56
C ALA A 104 19.90 -15.43 3.62
N SER A 105 20.71 -16.21 4.32
CA SER A 105 20.27 -16.97 5.48
C SER A 105 20.36 -16.09 6.71
N LEU A 106 19.22 -15.64 7.23
CA LEU A 106 19.13 -14.70 8.34
C LEU A 106 18.39 -15.33 9.51
N LEU A 107 18.87 -15.07 10.72
CA LEU A 107 18.17 -15.42 11.95
C LEU A 107 17.64 -14.14 12.59
N ILE A 108 16.33 -13.92 12.50
CA ILE A 108 15.69 -12.76 13.13
C ILE A 108 15.59 -13.02 14.63
N THR A 109 16.43 -12.35 15.42
CA THR A 109 16.41 -12.39 16.90
C THR A 109 16.01 -11.02 17.45
N ALA A 110 15.54 -10.99 18.70
CA ALA A 110 15.19 -9.73 19.37
C ALA A 110 16.41 -8.79 19.46
N GLU A 111 17.61 -9.33 19.73
CA GLU A 111 18.86 -8.58 19.79
C GLU A 111 19.21 -7.94 18.43
N ALA A 112 19.02 -8.67 17.33
CA ALA A 112 19.28 -8.12 15.99
C ALA A 112 18.31 -6.97 15.66
N LEU A 113 17.04 -7.10 16.05
CA LEU A 113 16.05 -6.03 15.87
C LEU A 113 16.37 -4.81 16.73
N GLU A 114 16.82 -5.00 17.96
CA GLU A 114 17.26 -3.92 18.85
C GLU A 114 18.47 -3.17 18.28
N LYS A 115 19.50 -3.88 17.83
CA LYS A 115 20.68 -3.29 17.16
C LYS A 115 20.29 -2.51 15.91
N LEU A 116 19.38 -3.03 15.09
CA LEU A 116 18.87 -2.30 13.93
C LEU A 116 18.16 -1.00 14.33
N GLY A 117 17.38 -1.03 15.41
CA GLY A 117 16.75 0.16 15.96
C GLY A 117 17.76 1.21 16.45
N GLU A 118 18.80 0.78 17.17
CA GLU A 118 19.92 1.65 17.58
C GLU A 118 20.66 2.26 16.38
N ASP A 119 20.79 1.49 15.29
CA ASP A 119 21.36 1.92 14.01
C ASP A 119 20.42 2.79 13.15
N GLY A 120 19.24 3.14 13.69
CA GLY A 120 18.27 4.05 13.08
C GLY A 120 17.36 3.42 12.02
N TRP A 121 17.22 2.09 12.01
CA TRP A 121 16.22 1.42 11.17
C TRP A 121 14.85 1.41 11.84
N GLU A 122 13.84 1.85 11.12
CA GLU A 122 12.44 1.72 11.48
C GLU A 122 11.87 0.44 10.86
N THR A 123 10.95 -0.25 11.54
CA THR A 123 10.29 -1.46 11.03
C THR A 123 8.79 -1.47 11.31
N GLU A 124 8.01 -1.90 10.32
CA GLU A 124 6.55 -2.00 10.42
C GLU A 124 6.09 -3.40 10.87
N ASP A 125 6.75 -4.45 10.38
CA ASP A 125 6.30 -5.85 10.48
C ASP A 125 7.46 -6.83 10.77
N ASN A 126 8.61 -6.35 11.22
CA ASN A 126 9.88 -7.10 11.40
C ASN A 126 10.43 -7.73 10.10
N LEU A 127 9.88 -7.40 8.94
CA LEU A 127 10.31 -7.89 7.63
C LEU A 127 10.62 -6.75 6.66
N THR A 128 10.05 -5.57 6.88
CA THR A 128 10.29 -4.35 6.13
C THR A 128 11.01 -3.35 7.02
N PHE A 129 12.16 -2.88 6.57
CA PHE A 129 13.05 -1.99 7.29
C PHE A 129 13.36 -0.75 6.46
N THR A 130 13.24 0.42 7.06
CA THR A 130 13.49 1.71 6.42
C THR A 130 14.50 2.52 7.20
N ARG A 131 15.49 3.07 6.51
CA ARG A 131 16.44 4.04 7.09
C ARG A 131 16.79 5.09 6.05
N GLY A 132 16.30 6.31 6.27
CA GLY A 132 16.42 7.40 5.30
C GLY A 132 15.87 6.98 3.94
N ASN A 133 16.73 6.96 2.92
CA ASN A 133 16.37 6.64 1.54
C ASN A 133 16.61 5.16 1.16
N VAL A 134 16.82 4.26 2.12
CA VAL A 134 17.00 2.83 1.86
C VAL A 134 15.88 2.03 2.50
N THR A 135 15.24 1.18 1.71
CA THR A 135 14.24 0.21 2.16
C THR A 135 14.76 -1.19 1.89
N ILE A 136 14.73 -2.04 2.92
CA ILE A 136 15.07 -3.47 2.83
C ILE A 136 13.83 -4.27 3.20
N THR A 137 13.40 -5.15 2.30
CA THR A 137 12.29 -6.08 2.52
C THR A 137 12.80 -7.50 2.51
N LEU A 138 12.47 -8.25 3.55
CA LEU A 138 12.77 -9.67 3.73
C LEU A 138 11.54 -10.49 3.36
N THR A 139 11.66 -11.28 2.31
CA THR A 139 10.62 -12.27 1.97
C THR A 139 11.11 -13.66 2.35
N PRO A 140 10.49 -14.35 3.32
CA PRO A 140 10.85 -15.72 3.64
C PRO A 140 10.74 -16.59 2.39
N LEU A 141 11.80 -17.35 2.09
CA LEU A 141 11.74 -18.38 1.07
C LEU A 141 11.45 -19.70 1.78
N SER A 142 10.37 -20.36 1.40
CA SER A 142 10.07 -21.71 1.88
C SER A 142 11.22 -22.63 1.48
N GLY A 143 11.99 -23.11 2.46
CA GLY A 143 12.88 -24.24 2.28
C GLY A 143 12.11 -25.52 1.91
N GLY A 144 12.84 -26.59 1.60
CA GLY A 144 12.27 -27.87 1.15
C GLY A 144 12.06 -28.91 2.25
N GLU A 145 12.41 -28.62 3.51
CA GLU A 145 12.42 -29.62 4.59
C GLU A 145 11.06 -29.78 5.28
N CYS A 146 10.30 -28.69 5.40
CA CYS A 146 9.05 -28.67 6.14
C CYS A 146 8.09 -27.60 5.63
N THR A 147 6.80 -27.79 5.89
CA THR A 147 5.76 -26.75 5.74
C THR A 147 5.16 -26.39 7.09
N THR A 148 5.14 -27.33 8.03
CA THR A 148 4.60 -27.17 9.38
C THR A 148 5.56 -27.77 10.42
N ASP A 149 5.41 -27.40 11.69
CA ASP A 149 6.19 -27.98 12.79
C ASP A 149 6.07 -29.51 12.87
N ALA A 150 4.95 -30.06 12.43
CA ALA A 150 4.73 -31.50 12.40
C ALA A 150 5.62 -32.23 11.40
N ASP A 151 6.23 -31.52 10.45
CA ASP A 151 7.17 -32.12 9.50
C ASP A 151 8.57 -32.29 10.12
N CYS A 152 8.80 -31.75 11.31
CA CYS A 152 10.07 -31.81 12.02
C CYS A 152 10.00 -32.76 13.23
N ALA A 153 11.14 -33.33 13.59
CA ALA A 153 11.29 -34.15 14.78
C ALA A 153 12.70 -34.07 15.37
N THR A 154 12.79 -34.35 16.66
CA THR A 154 14.05 -34.50 17.38
C THR A 154 14.66 -35.86 17.10
N GLY A 155 15.97 -35.89 16.87
CA GLY A 155 16.77 -37.09 16.63
C GLY A 155 18.15 -36.99 17.28
N GLY A 156 19.04 -37.92 16.95
CA GLY A 156 20.33 -38.06 17.63
C GLY A 156 20.22 -38.78 18.98
N CYS A 157 21.34 -39.28 19.48
CA CYS A 157 21.36 -40.14 20.66
C CYS A 157 20.98 -39.40 21.96
N SER A 158 21.21 -38.09 22.03
CA SER A 158 20.84 -37.23 23.16
C SER A 158 19.65 -36.33 22.86
N GLY A 159 18.96 -36.53 21.73
CA GLY A 159 17.88 -35.65 21.27
C GLY A 159 18.38 -34.28 20.79
N GLU A 160 19.65 -34.17 20.40
CA GLU A 160 20.31 -32.91 20.09
C GLU A 160 20.08 -32.40 18.66
N VAL A 161 19.52 -33.25 17.79
CA VAL A 161 19.32 -32.92 16.38
C VAL A 161 17.85 -32.57 16.13
N CYS A 162 17.60 -31.45 15.46
CA CYS A 162 16.30 -31.15 14.88
C CYS A 162 16.39 -31.30 13.35
N ALA A 163 15.56 -32.16 12.79
CA ALA A 163 15.62 -32.56 11.38
C ALA A 163 14.22 -32.90 10.84
N PRO A 164 14.07 -33.07 9.51
CA PRO A 164 12.83 -33.60 8.94
C PRO A 164 12.43 -34.91 9.62
N ARG A 165 11.14 -35.08 9.90
CA ARG A 165 10.61 -36.21 10.68
C ARG A 165 10.98 -37.56 10.08
N ALA A 166 11.03 -37.65 8.74
CA ALA A 166 11.41 -38.87 8.03
C ALA A 166 12.91 -39.23 8.15
N GLU A 167 13.74 -38.29 8.58
CA GLU A 167 15.19 -38.43 8.70
C GLU A 167 15.66 -38.45 10.14
N ALA A 168 14.99 -37.75 11.05
CA ALA A 168 15.38 -37.61 12.45
C ALA A 168 15.65 -38.96 13.15
N SER A 169 14.84 -39.98 12.88
CA SER A 169 15.00 -41.33 13.43
C SER A 169 16.16 -42.14 12.84
N LYS A 170 16.72 -41.69 11.71
CA LYS A 170 17.82 -42.33 10.99
C LYS A 170 19.18 -41.70 11.32
N ILE A 171 19.19 -40.53 11.96
CA ILE A 171 20.40 -39.80 12.31
C ILE A 171 21.01 -40.44 13.57
N VAL A 172 22.20 -41.00 13.40
CA VAL A 172 23.00 -41.56 14.51
C VAL A 172 24.14 -40.60 14.81
N THR A 173 24.10 -40.00 16.00
CA THR A 173 25.19 -39.17 16.54
C THR A 173 26.00 -39.95 17.57
N PRO A 174 27.25 -39.56 17.87
CA PRO A 174 27.94 -40.06 19.06
C PRO A 174 27.09 -39.82 20.30
N CYS A 175 26.87 -40.84 21.14
CA CYS A 175 26.10 -40.74 22.40
C CYS A 175 26.87 -39.97 23.48
N VAL A 176 27.25 -38.73 23.16
CA VAL A 176 27.97 -37.80 24.01
C VAL A 176 27.02 -36.70 24.41
N TYR A 177 26.73 -36.62 25.71
CA TYR A 177 25.95 -35.52 26.26
C TYR A 177 26.86 -34.32 26.55
N ARG A 178 26.52 -33.16 25.98
CA ARG A 178 27.20 -31.89 26.30
C ARG A 178 26.32 -31.10 27.26
N GLU A 179 26.92 -30.38 28.20
CA GLU A 179 26.17 -29.63 29.22
C GLU A 179 25.14 -28.66 28.63
N TRP A 180 25.48 -28.00 27.51
CA TRP A 180 24.57 -27.09 26.82
C TRP A 180 23.32 -27.76 26.25
N TYR A 181 23.29 -29.09 26.08
CA TYR A 181 22.09 -29.81 25.61
C TYR A 181 20.91 -29.63 26.58
N SER A 182 21.17 -29.29 27.85
CA SER A 182 20.13 -28.91 28.80
C SER A 182 19.27 -27.72 28.31
N CYS A 183 19.86 -26.81 27.52
CA CYS A 183 19.15 -25.69 26.90
C CYS A 183 18.07 -26.13 25.91
N LEU A 184 18.19 -27.32 25.30
CA LEU A 184 17.23 -27.80 24.30
C LEU A 184 15.83 -28.03 24.90
N GLY A 185 15.73 -28.24 26.22
CA GLY A 185 14.45 -28.29 26.92
C GLY A 185 13.70 -26.96 26.99
N MET A 186 14.37 -25.84 26.66
CA MET A 186 13.79 -24.50 26.62
C MET A 186 13.27 -24.11 25.24
N THR A 187 13.33 -25.02 24.27
CA THR A 187 12.88 -24.79 22.90
C THR A 187 12.16 -26.03 22.35
N SER A 188 11.65 -25.93 21.13
CA SER A 188 11.07 -27.04 20.39
C SER A 188 11.69 -27.15 19.00
N CYS A 189 11.80 -28.38 18.51
CA CYS A 189 12.14 -28.64 17.12
C CYS A 189 10.91 -28.38 16.26
N GLY A 190 11.02 -27.50 15.27
CA GLY A 190 9.91 -27.13 14.41
C GLY A 190 10.35 -26.52 13.10
N CYS A 191 9.37 -26.05 12.32
CA CYS A 191 9.61 -25.51 10.99
C CYS A 191 9.83 -24.02 11.07
N LEU A 192 10.98 -23.55 10.59
CA LEU A 192 11.31 -22.14 10.47
C LEU A 192 11.71 -21.85 9.02
N ASN A 193 10.85 -21.14 8.29
CA ASN A 193 11.04 -20.79 6.88
C ASN A 193 11.40 -22.01 5.99
N GLY A 194 10.68 -23.11 6.20
CA GLY A 194 10.85 -24.37 5.45
C GLY A 194 12.11 -25.16 5.77
N VAL A 195 12.76 -24.86 6.90
CA VAL A 195 13.89 -25.63 7.45
C VAL A 195 13.50 -26.16 8.83
N CYS A 196 13.81 -27.44 9.10
CA CYS A 196 13.65 -28.00 10.44
C CYS A 196 14.79 -27.53 11.34
N THR A 197 14.45 -26.80 12.39
CA THR A 197 15.43 -26.27 13.34
C THR A 197 14.84 -26.04 14.75
N TRP A 198 15.74 -25.84 15.71
CA TRP A 198 15.38 -25.44 17.07
C TRP A 198 14.84 -24.01 17.05
N LYS A 199 13.61 -23.80 17.53
CA LYS A 199 12.97 -22.49 17.45
C LYS A 199 13.69 -21.47 18.34
N PRO A 200 14.09 -20.31 17.77
CA PRO A 200 14.71 -19.26 18.56
C PRO A 200 13.72 -18.72 19.60
N ASN A 201 14.20 -18.51 20.82
CA ASN A 201 13.50 -17.73 21.84
C ASN A 201 14.53 -17.18 22.84
N PRO A 202 14.22 -16.08 23.56
CA PRO A 202 15.19 -15.41 24.42
C PRO A 202 15.82 -16.31 25.49
N ALA A 203 15.03 -17.18 26.13
CA ALA A 203 15.53 -18.07 27.18
C ALA A 203 16.50 -19.12 26.63
N PHE A 204 16.15 -19.74 25.50
CA PHE A 204 17.01 -20.71 24.83
C PHE A 204 18.32 -20.09 24.36
N GLU A 205 18.27 -18.94 23.71
CA GLU A 205 19.47 -18.25 23.23
C GLU A 205 20.38 -17.78 24.38
N SER A 206 19.81 -17.31 25.50
CA SER A 206 20.59 -16.95 26.69
C SER A 206 21.34 -18.15 27.25
N CYS A 207 20.64 -19.29 27.40
CA CYS A 207 21.24 -20.53 27.90
C CYS A 207 22.41 -21.00 27.03
N LEU A 208 22.27 -20.96 25.70
CA LEU A 208 23.37 -21.31 24.79
C LEU A 208 24.60 -20.43 25.03
N ARG A 209 24.41 -19.11 25.14
CA ARG A 209 25.51 -18.16 25.39
C ARG A 209 26.17 -18.38 26.76
N GLU A 210 25.40 -18.67 27.81
CA GLU A 210 25.94 -18.99 29.14
C GLU A 210 26.86 -20.21 29.12
N HIS A 211 26.55 -21.18 28.25
CA HIS A 211 27.42 -22.34 28.00
C HIS A 211 28.51 -22.11 26.93
N GLY A 212 28.72 -20.86 26.50
CA GLY A 212 29.72 -20.50 25.48
C GLY A 212 29.41 -21.02 24.07
N VAL A 213 28.15 -21.33 23.79
CA VAL A 213 27.66 -21.78 22.48
C VAL A 213 27.01 -20.61 21.75
N ASP A 214 27.50 -20.35 20.55
CA ASP A 214 26.89 -19.38 19.64
C ASP A 214 25.54 -19.91 19.12
N PRO A 215 24.40 -19.21 19.36
CA PRO A 215 23.09 -19.64 18.89
C PRO A 215 23.02 -19.94 17.39
N SER A 216 23.79 -19.22 16.56
CA SER A 216 23.82 -19.43 15.10
C SER A 216 24.37 -20.80 14.67
N LYS A 217 25.10 -21.48 15.56
CA LYS A 217 25.63 -22.84 15.31
C LYS A 217 24.62 -23.94 15.61
N VAL A 218 23.56 -23.63 16.37
CA VAL A 218 22.54 -24.58 16.81
C VAL A 218 21.21 -24.32 16.08
N ILE A 219 20.89 -23.04 15.87
CA ILE A 219 19.68 -22.59 15.20
C ILE A 219 20.00 -22.30 13.74
N ARG A 220 19.41 -23.08 12.85
CA ARG A 220 19.60 -22.96 11.41
C ARG A 220 18.77 -21.79 10.91
N ALA A 221 19.44 -20.78 10.35
CA ALA A 221 18.80 -19.64 9.74
C ALA A 221 17.98 -20.05 8.50
N GLY A 222 16.73 -19.60 8.45
CA GLY A 222 15.91 -19.70 7.24
C GLY A 222 16.48 -18.84 6.11
N THR A 223 16.20 -19.19 4.86
CA THR A 223 16.60 -18.35 3.73
C THR A 223 15.55 -17.28 3.47
N PHE A 224 15.99 -16.04 3.33
CA PHE A 224 15.18 -14.91 2.92
C PHE A 224 15.63 -14.40 1.56
N ARG A 225 14.69 -13.98 0.73
CA ARG A 225 14.98 -13.09 -0.38
C ARG A 225 15.00 -11.66 0.17
N VAL A 226 16.19 -11.08 0.19
CA VAL A 226 16.43 -9.69 0.55
C VAL A 226 16.21 -8.84 -0.70
N LYS A 227 15.24 -7.93 -0.67
CA LYS A 227 15.05 -6.91 -1.70
C LYS A 227 15.46 -5.56 -1.13
N VAL A 228 16.34 -4.86 -1.83
CA VAL A 228 16.84 -3.54 -1.45
C VAL A 228 16.37 -2.53 -2.47
N LYS A 229 15.83 -1.42 -2.00
CA LYS A 229 15.54 -0.23 -2.80
C LYS A 229 16.26 0.95 -2.16
N ALA A 230 17.15 1.59 -2.91
CA ALA A 230 17.84 2.79 -2.49
C ALA A 230 17.43 3.96 -3.39
N TYR A 231 17.08 5.09 -2.81
CA TYR A 231 16.55 6.26 -3.54
C TYR A 231 17.55 7.41 -3.54
N ASN A 232 17.93 7.88 -4.72
CA ASN A 232 18.89 8.98 -4.88
C ASN A 232 20.18 8.78 -4.05
N GLN A 233 20.62 7.53 -3.94
CA GLN A 233 21.87 7.16 -3.28
C GLN A 233 22.83 6.59 -4.29
N SER A 234 24.12 6.83 -4.08
CA SER A 234 25.13 6.12 -4.83
C SER A 234 25.09 4.62 -4.52
N PRO A 235 25.46 3.73 -5.46
CA PRO A 235 25.55 2.29 -5.20
C PRO A 235 26.43 1.95 -3.98
N ALA A 236 27.48 2.75 -3.71
CA ALA A 236 28.37 2.57 -2.57
C ALA A 236 27.69 2.85 -1.23
N GLU A 237 26.88 3.91 -1.13
CA GLU A 237 26.10 4.24 0.06
C GLU A 237 25.03 3.18 0.33
N ALA A 238 24.34 2.75 -0.73
CA ALA A 238 23.35 1.69 -0.65
C ALA A 238 24.00 0.36 -0.19
N GLU A 239 25.16 0.00 -0.75
CA GLU A 239 25.92 -1.19 -0.34
C GLU A 239 26.37 -1.10 1.12
N ALA A 240 26.85 0.05 1.57
CA ALA A 240 27.24 0.26 2.97
C ALA A 240 26.04 0.09 3.92
N ALA A 241 24.87 0.62 3.55
CA ALA A 241 23.64 0.45 4.33
C ALA A 241 23.23 -1.03 4.43
N VAL A 242 23.30 -1.78 3.33
CA VAL A 242 22.99 -3.22 3.32
C VAL A 242 24.00 -4.01 4.15
N LYS A 243 25.30 -3.68 4.07
CA LYS A 243 26.33 -4.33 4.90
C LYS A 243 26.09 -4.12 6.39
N GLY A 244 25.77 -2.88 6.79
CA GLY A 244 25.41 -2.58 8.18
C GLY A 244 24.18 -3.38 8.63
N PHE A 245 23.14 -3.40 7.79
CA PHE A 245 21.92 -4.18 8.05
C PHE A 245 22.21 -5.67 8.26
N LEU A 246 23.01 -6.28 7.38
CA LEU A 246 23.36 -7.70 7.49
C LEU A 246 24.30 -7.98 8.67
N GLY A 247 25.14 -7.02 9.05
CA GLY A 247 26.01 -7.09 10.23
C GLY A 247 25.22 -7.28 11.52
N ALA A 248 24.04 -6.66 11.65
CA ALA A 248 23.16 -6.86 12.81
C ALA A 248 22.72 -8.32 13.01
N PHE A 249 22.72 -9.12 11.93
CA PHE A 249 22.40 -10.55 11.95
C PHE A 249 23.64 -11.46 12.00
N GLY A 250 24.84 -10.90 12.15
CA GLY A 250 26.10 -11.65 12.07
C GLY A 250 26.38 -12.24 10.69
N ALA A 251 25.69 -11.77 9.65
CA ALA A 251 25.81 -12.26 8.28
C ALA A 251 26.92 -11.53 7.50
N GLU A 252 28.12 -11.43 8.08
CA GLU A 252 29.30 -10.77 7.48
C GLU A 252 29.97 -11.60 6.36
N CYS A 253 29.25 -12.54 5.74
CA CYS A 253 29.82 -13.35 4.67
C CYS A 253 30.02 -12.50 3.40
N GLY A 254 31.16 -12.67 2.73
CA GLY A 254 31.57 -11.94 1.53
C GLY A 254 30.59 -12.09 0.37
N PHE A 255 29.52 -11.30 0.38
CA PHE A 255 28.77 -10.99 -0.82
C PHE A 255 29.76 -10.31 -1.77
N GLY A 256 30.00 -10.92 -2.94
CA GLY A 256 30.60 -10.18 -4.04
C GLY A 256 29.80 -8.89 -4.24
N GLY A 257 30.47 -7.80 -4.61
CA GLY A 257 29.88 -6.46 -4.66
C GLY A 257 28.44 -6.47 -5.18
N LEU A 258 27.52 -5.84 -4.43
CA LEU A 258 26.11 -5.85 -4.76
C LEU A 258 25.90 -5.07 -6.05
N THR A 259 25.43 -5.76 -7.09
CA THR A 259 25.05 -5.07 -8.33
C THR A 259 23.68 -4.46 -8.13
N PHE A 260 23.65 -3.13 -8.09
CA PHE A 260 22.43 -2.35 -8.17
C PHE A 260 22.06 -2.12 -9.63
N VAL A 261 20.78 -2.27 -9.92
CA VAL A 261 20.20 -1.96 -11.24
C VAL A 261 19.29 -0.76 -11.04
N GLU A 262 19.47 0.26 -11.87
CA GLU A 262 18.50 1.35 -11.95
C GLU A 262 17.32 0.85 -12.80
N PRO A 263 16.12 0.69 -12.22
CA PRO A 263 14.95 0.41 -13.03
C PRO A 263 14.70 1.62 -13.94
N LEU A 264 14.37 1.35 -15.20
CA LEU A 264 13.79 2.34 -16.09
C LEU A 264 12.38 2.67 -15.57
N GLY A 265 12.27 3.62 -14.65
CA GLY A 265 10.99 4.05 -14.13
C GLY A 265 11.13 4.91 -12.88
N GLY A 266 10.39 6.03 -12.87
CA GLY A 266 10.21 6.86 -11.68
C GLY A 266 9.45 6.13 -10.58
N ARG A 267 9.10 6.86 -9.51
CA ARG A 267 8.18 6.38 -8.47
C ARG A 267 7.08 7.42 -8.27
N LEU A 268 5.91 6.94 -7.85
CA LEU A 268 4.87 7.81 -7.32
C LEU A 268 5.34 8.37 -5.98
N VAL A 269 5.39 9.69 -5.86
CA VAL A 269 5.62 10.40 -4.60
C VAL A 269 4.48 11.38 -4.36
N PRO A 270 4.13 11.67 -3.10
CA PRO A 270 3.17 12.72 -2.80
C PRO A 270 3.73 14.08 -3.24
N VAL A 271 2.88 14.95 -3.81
CA VAL A 271 3.26 16.29 -4.28
C VAL A 271 3.66 17.24 -3.14
N VAL A 272 3.27 16.92 -1.91
CA VAL A 272 3.60 17.64 -0.67
C VAL A 272 3.97 16.63 0.42
N ASP A 273 4.85 17.03 1.33
CA ASP A 273 5.17 16.24 2.52
C ASP A 273 3.90 16.02 3.37
N PRO A 274 3.47 14.77 3.62
CA PRO A 274 2.31 14.48 4.45
C PRO A 274 2.38 15.06 5.87
N ALA A 275 3.58 15.29 6.41
CA ALA A 275 3.76 15.88 7.73
C ALA A 275 3.34 17.37 7.78
N GLU A 276 3.27 18.06 6.64
CA GLU A 276 2.77 19.43 6.54
C GLU A 276 1.23 19.51 6.59
N ILE A 277 0.53 18.38 6.41
CA ILE A 277 -0.91 18.36 6.20
C ILE A 277 -1.65 17.92 7.47
N ASN A 278 -2.53 18.80 7.95
CA ASN A 278 -3.48 18.48 9.01
C ASN A 278 -4.78 17.90 8.41
N PHE A 279 -4.82 16.58 8.21
CA PHE A 279 -6.00 15.90 7.68
C PHE A 279 -7.26 16.07 8.53
N SER A 280 -7.10 16.23 9.85
CA SER A 280 -8.22 16.49 10.76
C SER A 280 -8.93 17.80 10.41
N GLU A 281 -8.16 18.87 10.23
CA GLU A 281 -8.71 20.17 9.85
C GLU A 281 -9.19 20.18 8.39
N ALA A 282 -8.48 19.50 7.48
CA ALA A 282 -8.90 19.40 6.09
C ALA A 282 -10.29 18.77 5.94
N VAL A 283 -10.54 17.62 6.59
CA VAL A 283 -11.85 16.96 6.55
C VAL A 283 -12.94 17.84 7.15
N LYS A 284 -12.64 18.52 8.26
CA LYS A 284 -13.59 19.43 8.90
C LYS A 284 -13.99 20.58 7.97
N VAL A 285 -13.01 21.23 7.33
CA VAL A 285 -13.26 22.34 6.39
C VAL A 285 -14.12 21.88 5.21
N GLU A 286 -13.83 20.73 4.60
CA GLU A 286 -14.62 20.25 3.47
C GLU A 286 -16.05 19.87 3.86
N LEU A 287 -16.24 19.17 4.98
CA LEU A 287 -17.58 18.82 5.45
C LEU A 287 -18.41 20.06 5.80
N GLN A 288 -17.79 21.07 6.41
CA GLN A 288 -18.44 22.36 6.69
C GLN A 288 -18.84 23.07 5.41
N TRP A 289 -17.94 23.15 4.42
CA TRP A 289 -18.23 23.77 3.14
C TRP A 289 -19.37 23.06 2.40
N LEU A 290 -19.38 21.72 2.35
CA LEU A 290 -20.47 20.96 1.75
C LEU A 290 -21.81 21.23 2.44
N ARG A 291 -21.80 21.35 3.76
CA ARG A 291 -23.00 21.67 4.54
C ARG A 291 -23.50 23.09 4.31
N GLU A 292 -22.61 24.08 4.35
CA GLU A 292 -22.93 25.49 4.11
C GLU A 292 -23.55 25.72 2.73
N ASN A 293 -23.15 24.91 1.75
CA ASN A 293 -23.67 24.95 0.38
C ASN A 293 -24.91 24.05 0.16
N GLY A 294 -25.43 23.41 1.22
CA GLY A 294 -26.64 22.58 1.15
C GLY A 294 -26.46 21.25 0.39
N VAL A 295 -25.21 20.85 0.15
CA VAL A 295 -24.84 19.58 -0.51
C VAL A 295 -24.96 18.42 0.46
N LEU A 296 -24.69 18.66 1.75
CA LEU A 296 -24.66 17.65 2.79
C LEU A 296 -25.40 18.15 4.04
N ASP A 297 -26.35 17.38 4.55
CA ASP A 297 -26.95 17.59 5.86
C ASP A 297 -26.24 16.71 6.89
N ILE A 298 -25.48 17.34 7.79
CA ILE A 298 -24.67 16.67 8.82
C ILE A 298 -24.52 17.57 10.06
N SER A 299 -24.56 16.95 11.24
CA SER A 299 -24.43 17.64 12.53
C SER A 299 -23.01 18.13 12.82
N ASP A 300 -22.85 19.18 13.64
CA ASP A 300 -21.54 19.63 14.09
C ASP A 300 -20.82 18.55 14.91
N GLU A 301 -21.58 17.76 15.68
CA GLU A 301 -21.05 16.65 16.47
C GLU A 301 -20.44 15.56 15.58
N ASP A 302 -21.10 15.22 14.46
CA ASP A 302 -20.60 14.23 13.51
C ASP A 302 -19.35 14.74 12.78
N ILE A 303 -19.35 16.01 12.32
CA ILE A 303 -18.15 16.61 11.72
C ILE A 303 -16.98 16.56 12.70
N ALA A 304 -17.19 16.95 13.96
CA ALA A 304 -16.15 16.94 14.98
C ALA A 304 -15.65 15.51 15.28
N ALA A 305 -16.55 14.53 15.32
CA ALA A 305 -16.19 13.13 15.54
C ALA A 305 -15.35 12.55 14.40
N ILE A 306 -15.76 12.79 13.14
CA ILE A 306 -15.02 12.37 11.94
C ILE A 306 -13.64 13.04 11.90
N ALA A 307 -13.60 14.37 12.07
CA ALA A 307 -12.36 15.14 12.05
C ALA A 307 -11.35 14.63 13.10
N LYS A 308 -11.82 14.27 14.29
CA LYS A 308 -10.96 13.78 15.38
C LYS A 308 -10.18 12.51 15.02
N ILE A 309 -10.74 11.64 14.18
CA ILE A 309 -10.12 10.36 13.81
C ILE A 309 -9.45 10.40 12.42
N ALA A 310 -9.70 11.44 11.63
CA ALA A 310 -9.09 11.65 10.32
C ALA A 310 -7.56 11.80 10.41
N LYS A 311 -6.85 10.84 9.82
CA LYS A 311 -5.38 10.75 9.77
C LYS A 311 -4.94 10.14 8.43
N PRO A 312 -3.76 10.47 7.91
CA PRO A 312 -3.26 9.84 6.69
C PRO A 312 -3.28 8.30 6.82
N GLY A 313 -3.66 7.61 5.75
CA GLY A 313 -3.80 6.16 5.75
C GLY A 313 -5.18 5.66 6.17
N LYS A 314 -6.09 6.54 6.61
CA LYS A 314 -7.50 6.19 6.88
C LYS A 314 -8.35 6.32 5.62
N ALA A 315 -7.92 5.63 4.56
CA ALA A 315 -8.56 5.60 3.25
C ALA A 315 -8.48 4.21 2.61
N GLY A 316 -9.24 4.00 1.53
CA GLY A 316 -9.23 2.75 0.79
C GLY A 316 -10.04 1.63 1.47
N PRO A 317 -10.02 0.42 0.90
CA PRO A 317 -10.98 -0.65 1.23
C PRO A 317 -10.90 -1.17 2.67
N ASN A 318 -9.75 -1.02 3.33
CA ASN A 318 -9.52 -1.55 4.67
C ASN A 318 -9.63 -0.51 5.80
N SER A 319 -9.41 0.77 5.51
CA SER A 319 -9.12 1.78 6.55
C SER A 319 -10.00 3.03 6.47
N HIS A 320 -10.91 3.13 5.49
CA HIS A 320 -11.84 4.25 5.40
C HIS A 320 -12.65 4.41 6.70
N ILE A 321 -13.04 5.64 6.99
CA ILE A 321 -13.83 6.00 8.16
C ILE A 321 -15.31 5.84 7.81
N GLY A 322 -16.08 5.24 8.71
CA GLY A 322 -17.53 5.17 8.57
C GLY A 322 -18.23 5.00 9.91
N TRP A 323 -19.56 5.02 9.89
CA TRP A 323 -20.39 4.76 11.06
C TRP A 323 -20.59 3.26 11.23
N TYR A 324 -19.73 2.62 12.01
CA TYR A 324 -19.70 1.17 12.17
C TYR A 324 -19.99 0.72 13.59
N GLU A 325 -20.43 -0.54 13.71
CA GLU A 325 -20.54 -1.20 14.99
C GLU A 325 -19.14 -1.51 15.52
N THR A 326 -18.87 -1.03 16.73
CA THR A 326 -17.64 -1.27 17.48
C THR A 326 -17.65 -2.68 18.09
N LYS A 327 -16.48 -3.15 18.54
CA LYS A 327 -16.34 -4.43 19.25
C LYS A 327 -17.18 -4.55 20.53
N ASN A 328 -17.65 -3.42 21.07
CA ASN A 328 -18.51 -3.36 22.27
C ASN A 328 -20.01 -3.33 21.93
N GLY A 329 -20.41 -3.46 20.66
CA GLY A 329 -21.80 -3.43 20.21
C GLY A 329 -22.43 -2.04 20.13
N THR A 330 -21.66 -0.97 20.32
CA THR A 330 -22.10 0.42 20.10
C THR A 330 -21.69 0.90 18.71
N TYR A 331 -22.38 1.88 18.14
CA TYR A 331 -21.97 2.50 16.87
C TYR A 331 -21.18 3.78 17.10
N ALA A 332 -20.13 3.99 16.29
CA ALA A 332 -19.31 5.19 16.29
C ALA A 332 -18.69 5.44 14.92
N TRP A 333 -18.23 6.66 14.69
CA TRP A 333 -17.30 6.95 13.59
C TRP A 333 -15.97 6.29 13.94
N ILE A 334 -15.60 5.26 13.17
CA ILE A 334 -14.35 4.52 13.34
C ILE A 334 -13.81 4.09 11.96
N PRO A 335 -12.50 3.83 11.86
CA PRO A 335 -11.92 3.13 10.74
C PRO A 335 -12.53 1.73 10.55
N TYR A 336 -12.69 1.29 9.30
CA TYR A 336 -13.35 0.03 8.98
C TYR A 336 -12.65 -1.19 9.62
N ASP A 337 -11.32 -1.23 9.64
CA ASP A 337 -10.49 -2.27 10.28
C ASP A 337 -10.71 -2.40 11.79
N GLU A 338 -11.25 -1.37 12.44
CA GLU A 338 -11.55 -1.35 13.88
C GLU A 338 -12.98 -1.82 14.20
N SER A 339 -13.83 -2.02 13.18
CA SER A 339 -15.21 -2.46 13.32
C SER A 339 -15.34 -3.89 13.87
N LEU A 340 -16.57 -4.31 14.20
CA LEU A 340 -16.84 -5.60 14.81
C LEU A 340 -16.37 -6.78 13.94
N ASN A 341 -16.61 -6.73 12.63
CA ASN A 341 -16.32 -7.83 11.69
C ASN A 341 -15.87 -7.30 10.30
N PRO A 342 -14.68 -6.70 10.18
CA PRO A 342 -14.20 -6.18 8.90
C PRO A 342 -13.80 -7.30 7.94
N MET A 343 -14.16 -7.15 6.67
CA MET A 343 -13.71 -8.01 5.58
C MET A 343 -12.52 -7.37 4.87
N LEU A 344 -11.32 -7.67 5.35
CA LEU A 344 -10.09 -7.03 4.85
C LEU A 344 -9.60 -7.66 3.54
N VAL A 345 -9.26 -6.81 2.57
CA VAL A 345 -8.60 -7.21 1.33
C VAL A 345 -7.09 -7.30 1.52
N ARG A 346 -6.43 -8.15 0.71
CA ARG A 346 -4.97 -8.35 0.74
C ARG A 346 -4.26 -7.94 -0.56
N CYS A 347 -5.00 -7.44 -1.55
CA CYS A 347 -4.42 -7.06 -2.83
C CYS A 347 -3.99 -5.58 -2.81
N ILE A 348 -2.90 -5.31 -3.53
CA ILE A 348 -2.29 -3.98 -3.68
C ILE A 348 -2.13 -3.73 -5.19
N THR A 349 -2.47 -2.51 -5.64
CA THR A 349 -2.18 -2.03 -7.00
C THR A 349 -0.92 -1.16 -6.99
N ASP A 350 -0.24 -1.02 -8.13
CA ASP A 350 0.88 -0.09 -8.33
C ASP A 350 0.43 1.24 -8.97
N THR A 351 -0.87 1.38 -9.24
CA THR A 351 -1.46 2.58 -9.84
C THR A 351 -2.06 3.52 -8.80
N ALA A 352 -1.86 4.81 -9.02
CA ALA A 352 -2.58 5.88 -8.34
C ALA A 352 -3.22 6.77 -9.41
N PRO A 353 -4.45 7.25 -9.20
CA PRO A 353 -5.08 8.20 -10.11
C PRO A 353 -4.30 9.52 -10.12
N ILE A 354 -4.23 10.14 -11.30
CA ILE A 354 -3.64 11.47 -11.49
C ILE A 354 -4.75 12.37 -12.01
N TYR A 355 -4.94 13.51 -11.36
CA TYR A 355 -5.99 14.47 -11.70
C TYR A 355 -5.39 15.75 -12.24
N ASP A 356 -5.81 16.16 -13.43
CA ASP A 356 -5.49 17.48 -13.99
C ASP A 356 -6.52 18.52 -13.52
N LEU A 357 -6.39 18.94 -12.26
CA LEU A 357 -7.38 19.82 -11.62
C LEU A 357 -7.24 21.28 -12.06
N PRO A 358 -8.35 21.96 -12.40
CA PRO A 358 -8.37 23.38 -12.70
C PRO A 358 -7.67 24.22 -11.62
N ASN A 359 -7.16 25.39 -12.02
CA ASN A 359 -6.59 26.34 -11.07
C ASN A 359 -7.69 27.00 -10.22
N GLY A 360 -7.42 27.13 -8.92
CA GLY A 360 -8.35 27.71 -7.94
C GLY A 360 -9.09 26.65 -7.12
N THR A 361 -9.69 27.08 -6.01
CA THR A 361 -10.58 26.23 -5.20
C THR A 361 -11.96 26.18 -5.83
N ALA A 362 -12.71 25.11 -5.54
CA ALA A 362 -14.11 25.02 -5.95
C ALA A 362 -14.94 26.17 -5.35
N TYR A 363 -15.98 26.56 -6.07
CA TYR A 363 -17.00 27.46 -5.53
C TYR A 363 -18.31 27.27 -6.28
N ILE A 364 -19.41 27.60 -5.62
CA ILE A 364 -20.75 27.62 -6.22
C ILE A 364 -21.11 29.07 -6.50
N GLY A 365 -21.39 29.40 -7.75
CA GLY A 365 -21.69 30.77 -8.15
C GLY A 365 -22.25 30.87 -9.56
N PRO A 366 -22.87 32.02 -9.92
CA PRO A 366 -23.42 32.21 -11.25
C PRO A 366 -22.33 31.98 -12.30
N THR A 367 -22.65 31.19 -13.33
CA THR A 367 -21.76 31.00 -14.48
C THR A 367 -21.40 32.37 -15.01
N LEU A 368 -20.13 32.78 -14.88
CA LEU A 368 -19.65 33.99 -15.54
C LEU A 368 -19.90 33.77 -17.03
N THR A 369 -20.90 34.45 -17.58
CA THR A 369 -21.08 34.56 -19.02
C THR A 369 -19.75 35.05 -19.55
N LYS A 370 -19.15 34.24 -20.43
CA LYS A 370 -18.00 34.60 -21.25
C LYS A 370 -18.13 36.08 -21.63
N PRO A 371 -17.14 36.95 -21.31
CA PRO A 371 -17.17 38.34 -21.74
C PRO A 371 -17.43 38.37 -23.26
N PRO A 372 -18.24 39.32 -23.77
CA PRO A 372 -18.43 39.47 -25.21
C PRO A 372 -17.05 39.52 -25.85
N ALA A 373 -16.84 38.70 -26.88
CA ALA A 373 -15.63 38.78 -27.68
C ALA A 373 -15.48 40.25 -28.10
N THR A 374 -14.46 40.90 -27.57
CA THR A 374 -14.09 42.24 -28.02
C THR A 374 -13.61 42.06 -29.44
N GLU A 375 -14.43 42.50 -30.40
CA GLU A 375 -14.06 42.57 -31.80
C GLU A 375 -12.82 43.46 -31.91
N THR A 376 -11.68 42.85 -32.13
CA THR A 376 -10.47 43.57 -32.55
C THR A 376 -10.72 44.17 -33.93
N PRO A 377 -10.44 45.46 -34.16
CA PRO A 377 -10.68 46.09 -35.44
C PRO A 377 -9.87 45.39 -36.55
N SER A 378 -10.59 45.02 -37.61
CA SER A 378 -10.06 44.59 -38.88
C SER A 378 -9.12 45.65 -39.45
N THR A 379 -7.82 45.35 -39.49
CA THR A 379 -6.87 46.11 -40.30
C THR A 379 -6.79 45.46 -41.67
N SER A 380 -7.27 46.21 -42.66
CA SER A 380 -7.24 45.92 -44.08
C SER A 380 -5.82 45.89 -44.67
N GLY A 381 -5.57 44.94 -45.57
CA GLY A 381 -4.81 45.20 -46.80
C GLY A 381 -3.51 44.40 -47.03
N GLY A 382 -3.56 43.43 -47.95
CA GLY A 382 -2.39 42.94 -48.70
C GLY A 382 -2.54 41.50 -49.25
N PRO A 383 -2.17 41.18 -50.50
CA PRO A 383 -2.90 40.20 -51.33
C PRO A 383 -2.29 38.77 -51.47
N ILE A 384 -3.21 37.80 -51.57
CA ILE A 384 -3.32 36.56 -52.39
C ILE A 384 -2.07 35.97 -53.08
N CYS A 385 -1.86 34.65 -52.93
CA CYS A 385 -1.46 33.64 -53.94
C CYS A 385 -1.56 32.22 -53.31
N GLY A 386 -2.66 31.45 -53.41
CA GLY A 386 -3.03 30.51 -54.50
C GLY A 386 -2.80 29.03 -54.07
N PRO A 387 -3.33 27.98 -54.76
CA PRO A 387 -4.61 27.83 -55.42
C PRO A 387 -5.60 26.98 -54.59
N GLY A 388 -6.87 27.37 -54.57
CA GLY A 388 -7.96 26.44 -54.28
C GLY A 388 -8.28 25.60 -55.50
N ILE A 389 -8.80 24.39 -55.30
CA ILE A 389 -9.75 23.71 -56.19
C ILE A 389 -10.39 22.54 -55.44
N VAL A 390 -11.71 22.69 -55.26
CA VAL A 390 -12.77 21.72 -55.58
C VAL A 390 -13.01 20.52 -54.63
N VAL A 391 -14.13 20.69 -53.92
CA VAL A 391 -15.13 19.70 -53.50
C VAL A 391 -15.24 18.49 -54.44
N GLY A 392 -15.22 17.28 -53.88
CA GLY A 392 -15.53 16.06 -54.60
C GLY A 392 -16.00 14.93 -53.70
N LEU A 393 -17.28 14.97 -53.30
CA LEU A 393 -18.04 13.80 -52.87
C LEU A 393 -18.10 12.77 -54.00
N ALA A 394 -17.67 11.54 -53.75
CA ALA A 394 -18.17 10.36 -54.47
C ALA A 394 -17.96 9.08 -53.64
N LEU A 395 -19.07 8.63 -53.05
CA LEU A 395 -19.35 7.24 -52.68
C LEU A 395 -19.38 6.36 -53.93
N LEU A 396 -19.35 5.04 -53.68
CA LEU A 396 -19.53 3.90 -54.60
C LEU A 396 -18.22 3.41 -55.26
N VAL A 397 -17.94 2.12 -55.45
CA VAL A 397 -18.43 0.84 -54.92
C VAL A 397 -17.57 -0.20 -55.67
N LEU A 398 -17.32 -1.34 -55.04
CA LEU A 398 -17.01 -2.63 -55.69
C LEU A 398 -15.65 -2.87 -56.37
N LEU A 399 -14.99 -3.89 -55.79
CA LEU A 399 -14.50 -5.11 -56.43
C LEU A 399 -13.10 -5.15 -57.06
N ARG A 400 -12.35 -6.06 -56.45
CA ARG A 400 -11.56 -7.16 -57.06
C ARG A 400 -10.12 -6.88 -57.50
N ARG A 401 -9.27 -7.68 -56.83
CA ARG A 401 -8.12 -8.44 -57.31
C ARG A 401 -6.78 -7.71 -57.43
N GLY A 402 -5.94 -8.00 -56.43
CA GLY A 402 -4.50 -8.26 -56.53
C GLY A 402 -4.18 -9.28 -55.45
#